data_AF-A0A2D8MG10-F1
#
_entry.id   AF-A0A2D8MG10-F1
#
_cell.length_a   1.000
_cell.length_b   1.000
_cell.length_c   1.000
_cell.angle_alpha   90.00
_cell.angle_beta   90.00
_cell.angle_gamma   90.00
#
_symmetry.space_group_name_H-M   'P 1'
#
loop_
_entity.id
_entity.type
_entity.pdbx_description
1 polymer ?
#
loop_
_entity_poly.entity_id
_entity_poly.type
_entity_poly.pdbx_seq_one_letter_code
_entity_poly.pdbx_strand_id
1 'polypeptide(L)'
;AQSADLRVRWCSSVVKIDPFSAAMAGQDRFKNKKTLVVTGERRQESSARSRYLEAEPHRSHAPGPRARRHVDHWRPVIDWSEQQVWDIMKRHGIVPHPCYRLGFGRASCMTCIFSSARQAATVRAIAPDNFAKIRFYEDDFNHTIRADMNWSELADSAPPFPIDTAAAKIAMSTTYDEPIFTEDWQLPAGAFGEACGPT
;
A
#
# COMPACT_ATOMS: atom_id res chain seq x y z
N ALA A 1 -6.75 -13.27 -8.43
CA ALA A 1 -5.45 -13.95 -8.58
C ALA A 1 -4.33 -13.14 -7.92
N GLN A 2 -3.46 -13.79 -7.15
CA GLN A 2 -2.19 -13.21 -6.69
C GLN A 2 -1.22 -13.19 -7.88
N SER A 3 -0.97 -12.02 -8.46
CA SER A 3 -0.12 -11.87 -9.65
C SER A 3 0.68 -10.57 -9.60
N ALA A 4 1.87 -10.56 -10.21
CA ALA A 4 2.63 -9.33 -10.44
C ALA A 4 1.92 -8.38 -11.42
N ASP A 5 1.17 -8.91 -12.38
CA ASP A 5 0.41 -8.08 -13.31
C ASP A 5 -0.70 -7.33 -12.57
N LEU A 6 -0.59 -6.00 -12.56
CA LEU A 6 -1.56 -5.11 -11.93
C LEU A 6 -2.92 -5.16 -12.61
N ARG A 7 -2.98 -5.53 -13.89
CA ARG A 7 -4.22 -5.55 -14.69
C ARG A 7 -5.17 -6.66 -14.25
N VAL A 8 -4.63 -7.81 -13.86
CA VAL A 8 -5.42 -8.99 -13.46
C VAL A 8 -5.78 -9.00 -11.98
N ARG A 9 -5.25 -8.05 -11.20
CA ARG A 9 -5.60 -7.86 -9.78
C ARG A 9 -6.72 -6.86 -9.65
N TRP A 10 -7.95 -7.37 -9.49
CA TRP A 10 -9.16 -6.53 -9.32
C TRP A 10 -8.99 -5.42 -8.28
N CYS A 11 -8.43 -5.71 -7.11
CA CYS A 11 -8.19 -4.73 -6.05
C CYS A 11 -7.17 -3.63 -6.41
N SER A 12 -6.38 -3.82 -7.46
CA SER A 12 -5.40 -2.85 -7.97
C SER A 12 -5.95 -2.12 -9.19
N SER A 13 -6.33 -2.84 -10.25
CA SER A 13 -6.85 -2.23 -11.48
C SER A 13 -8.16 -1.49 -11.23
N VAL A 14 -9.21 -2.23 -10.86
CA VAL A 14 -10.59 -1.71 -10.77
C VAL A 14 -10.78 -0.78 -9.59
N VAL A 15 -10.14 -1.06 -8.45
CA VAL A 15 -10.42 -0.33 -7.19
C VAL A 15 -9.45 0.82 -6.92
N LYS A 16 -8.29 0.88 -7.58
CA LYS A 16 -7.27 1.93 -7.33
C LYS A 16 -6.87 2.67 -8.59
N ILE A 17 -6.39 1.96 -9.60
CA ILE A 17 -5.73 2.59 -10.76
C ILE A 17 -6.77 3.20 -11.71
N ASP A 18 -7.86 2.49 -12.00
CA ASP A 18 -8.89 2.99 -12.91
C ASP A 18 -9.69 4.17 -12.30
N PRO A 19 -10.08 4.15 -11.01
CA PRO A 19 -10.68 5.33 -10.36
C PRO A 19 -9.76 6.55 -10.36
N PHE A 20 -8.46 6.37 -10.12
CA PHE A 20 -7.50 7.47 -10.23
C PHE A 20 -7.43 8.00 -11.67
N SER A 21 -7.38 7.12 -12.66
CA SER A 21 -7.38 7.50 -14.08
C SER A 21 -8.67 8.23 -14.48
N ALA A 22 -9.82 7.80 -13.96
CA ALA A 22 -11.11 8.43 -14.18
C ALA A 22 -11.18 9.82 -13.52
N ALA A 23 -10.67 9.97 -12.30
CA ALA A 23 -10.58 11.27 -11.63
C ALA A 23 -9.72 12.26 -12.43
N MET A 24 -8.57 11.80 -12.94
CA MET A 24 -7.69 12.59 -13.81
C MET A 24 -8.32 12.95 -15.16
N ALA A 25 -9.34 12.20 -15.62
CA ALA A 25 -10.05 12.44 -16.86
C ALA A 25 -11.28 13.31 -16.73
N GLY A 26 -12.05 13.09 -15.66
CA GLY A 26 -13.39 13.65 -15.51
C GLY A 26 -13.43 14.99 -14.79
N GLN A 27 -12.40 15.34 -14.00
CA GLN A 27 -12.46 16.53 -13.15
C GLN A 27 -11.99 17.79 -13.87
N ASP A 28 -12.78 18.86 -13.78
CA ASP A 28 -12.51 20.15 -14.44
C ASP A 28 -11.18 20.77 -14.04
N ARG A 29 -10.73 20.55 -12.80
CA ARG A 29 -9.44 21.07 -12.29
C ARG A 29 -8.22 20.60 -13.09
N PHE A 30 -8.34 19.51 -13.86
CA PHE A 30 -7.26 18.98 -14.71
C PHE A 30 -7.44 19.27 -16.21
N LYS A 31 -8.59 19.81 -16.63
CA LYS A 31 -8.87 20.09 -18.05
C LYS A 31 -8.06 21.31 -18.53
N ASN A 32 -7.45 21.21 -19.72
CA ASN A 32 -6.61 22.26 -20.31
C ASN A 32 -5.45 22.72 -19.41
N LYS A 33 -5.00 21.87 -18.48
CA LYS A 33 -3.84 22.11 -17.62
C LYS A 33 -2.73 21.10 -17.96
N LYS A 34 -1.50 21.48 -17.66
CA LYS A 34 -0.39 20.53 -17.55
C LYS A 34 -0.40 20.00 -16.12
N THR A 35 -0.55 18.70 -15.96
CA THR A 35 -0.61 18.06 -14.64
C THR A 35 0.58 17.13 -14.46
N LEU A 36 1.23 17.22 -13.31
CA LEU A 36 2.30 16.31 -12.92
C LEU A 36 1.78 15.37 -11.82
N VAL A 37 1.77 14.07 -12.11
CA VAL A 37 1.52 13.02 -11.11
C VAL A 37 2.84 12.66 -10.47
N VAL A 38 2.94 12.82 -9.16
CA VAL A 38 4.15 12.50 -8.38
C VAL A 38 3.87 11.26 -7.53
N THR A 39 4.70 10.23 -7.64
CA THR A 39 4.59 9.01 -6.80
C THR A 39 5.92 8.65 -6.13
N GLY A 40 5.84 7.97 -4.99
CA GLY A 40 7.00 7.53 -4.21
C GLY A 40 7.49 6.12 -4.55
N GLU A 41 7.25 5.63 -5.77
CA GLU A 41 7.65 4.29 -6.18
C GLU A 41 9.17 4.19 -6.33
N ARG A 42 9.77 3.07 -5.92
CA ARG A 42 11.22 2.84 -5.94
C ARG A 42 11.56 1.54 -6.67
N ARG A 43 12.67 1.53 -7.42
CA ARG A 43 13.17 0.34 -8.13
C ARG A 43 13.47 -0.83 -7.18
N GLN A 44 13.90 -0.52 -5.96
CA GLN A 44 14.25 -1.51 -4.95
C GLN A 44 13.04 -2.33 -4.46
N GLU A 45 11.81 -1.85 -4.65
CA GLU A 45 10.62 -2.48 -4.05
C GLU A 45 10.22 -3.80 -4.70
N SER A 46 10.58 -4.04 -5.96
CA SER A 46 10.37 -5.33 -6.62
C SER A 46 11.14 -5.47 -7.95
N SER A 47 11.27 -6.72 -8.40
CA SER A 47 11.75 -7.08 -9.75
C SER A 47 11.03 -6.30 -10.85
N ALA A 48 9.70 -6.20 -10.78
CA ALA A 48 8.88 -5.49 -11.76
C ALA A 48 9.14 -3.97 -11.75
N ARG A 49 9.33 -3.37 -10.56
CA ARG A 49 9.59 -1.93 -10.40
C ARG A 49 11.00 -1.53 -10.80
N SER A 50 11.96 -2.45 -10.78
CA SER A 50 13.35 -2.20 -11.20
C SER A 50 13.48 -1.54 -12.58
N ARG A 51 12.49 -1.74 -13.46
CA ARG A 51 12.47 -1.25 -14.85
C ARG A 51 11.70 0.05 -15.06
N TYR A 52 11.09 0.63 -14.03
CA TYR A 52 10.27 1.84 -14.17
C TYR A 52 11.10 3.03 -14.66
N LEU A 53 10.50 3.95 -15.40
CA LEU A 53 11.19 5.19 -15.76
C LEU A 53 11.03 6.20 -14.62
N GLU A 54 12.02 7.08 -14.42
CA GLU A 54 11.90 8.18 -13.47
C GLU A 54 10.78 9.13 -13.90
N ALA A 55 10.72 9.45 -15.20
CA ALA A 55 9.68 10.28 -15.78
C ALA A 55 9.12 9.64 -17.07
N GLU A 56 7.80 9.66 -17.23
CA GLU A 56 7.10 9.17 -18.41
C GLU A 56 5.74 9.86 -18.56
N PRO A 57 5.11 9.86 -19.76
CA PRO A 57 3.72 10.28 -19.89
C PRO A 57 2.83 9.41 -19.01
N HIS A 58 1.97 10.03 -18.20
CA HIS A 58 1.02 9.26 -17.38
C HIS A 58 0.02 8.52 -18.28
N ARG A 59 -0.53 7.38 -17.86
CA ARG A 59 -1.52 6.61 -18.64
C ARG A 59 -2.79 7.38 -19.02
N SER A 60 -3.07 8.49 -18.35
CA SER A 60 -4.19 9.39 -18.64
C SER A 60 -3.82 10.56 -19.56
N HIS A 61 -2.58 10.63 -20.03
CA HIS A 61 -2.12 11.61 -21.00
C HIS A 61 -2.93 11.47 -22.31
N ALA A 62 -3.57 12.56 -22.75
CA ALA A 62 -4.43 12.59 -23.93
C ALA A 62 -4.41 13.99 -24.57
N PRO A 63 -3.32 14.37 -25.26
CA PRO A 63 -3.10 15.73 -25.74
C PRO A 63 -3.88 16.05 -27.01
N GLY A 64 -4.57 15.05 -27.59
CA GLY A 64 -5.34 15.22 -28.81
C GLY A 64 -6.45 16.28 -28.72
N PRO A 65 -6.98 16.74 -29.86
CA PRO A 65 -7.82 17.94 -29.95
C PRO A 65 -9.13 17.87 -29.15
N ARG A 66 -9.60 16.65 -28.85
CA ARG A 66 -10.79 16.39 -28.04
C ARG A 66 -10.54 16.51 -26.54
N ALA A 67 -9.51 15.83 -26.03
CA ALA A 67 -9.27 15.74 -24.58
C ALA A 67 -8.34 16.85 -24.05
N ARG A 68 -7.41 17.35 -24.87
CA ARG A 68 -6.48 18.46 -24.57
C ARG A 68 -5.85 18.37 -23.18
N ARG A 69 -5.42 17.16 -22.81
CA ARG A 69 -4.98 16.84 -21.46
C ARG A 69 -3.53 16.37 -21.49
N HIS A 70 -2.67 17.18 -20.89
CA HIS A 70 -1.24 16.90 -20.75
C HIS A 70 -0.98 16.42 -19.33
N VAL A 71 -0.61 15.14 -19.18
CA VAL A 71 -0.26 14.56 -17.88
C VAL A 71 1.09 13.87 -17.97
N ASP A 72 2.01 14.28 -17.10
CA ASP A 72 3.31 13.64 -16.90
C ASP A 72 3.30 12.88 -15.57
N HIS A 73 4.11 11.84 -15.44
CA HIS A 73 4.32 11.07 -14.23
C HIS A 73 5.80 11.12 -13.86
N TRP A 74 6.10 11.53 -12.63
CA TRP A 74 7.46 11.61 -12.09
C TRP A 74 7.60 10.87 -10.75
N ARG A 75 8.73 10.18 -10.58
CA ARG A 75 9.08 9.35 -9.43
C ARG A 75 10.39 9.87 -8.80
N PRO A 76 10.35 10.93 -7.98
CA PRO A 76 11.54 11.64 -7.53
C PRO A 76 12.48 10.81 -6.63
N VAL A 77 11.97 9.70 -6.07
CA VAL A 77 12.72 8.81 -5.16
C VAL A 77 12.98 7.45 -5.79
N ILE A 78 12.90 7.35 -7.13
CA ILE A 78 12.92 6.07 -7.85
C ILE A 78 14.15 5.20 -7.54
N ASP A 79 15.31 5.82 -7.29
CA ASP A 79 16.57 5.13 -6.99
C ASP A 79 16.93 5.18 -5.50
N TRP A 80 16.01 5.61 -4.63
CA TRP A 80 16.26 5.63 -3.19
C TRP A 80 16.18 4.22 -2.59
N SER A 81 17.14 3.92 -1.71
CA SER A 81 17.07 2.77 -0.83
C SER A 81 16.02 2.97 0.27
N GLU A 82 15.58 1.87 0.89
CA GLU A 82 14.68 1.93 2.04
C GLU A 82 15.31 2.72 3.20
N GLN A 83 16.62 2.58 3.41
CA GLN A 83 17.36 3.36 4.41
C GLN A 83 17.22 4.87 4.14
N GLN A 84 17.37 5.33 2.90
CA GLN A 84 17.21 6.75 2.56
C GLN A 84 15.80 7.26 2.83
N VAL A 85 14.77 6.43 2.68
CA VAL A 85 13.39 6.77 3.04
C VAL A 85 13.25 6.94 4.55
N TRP A 86 13.78 6.02 5.35
CA TRP A 86 13.76 6.16 6.81
C TRP A 86 14.60 7.35 7.29
N ASP A 87 15.76 7.58 6.69
CA ASP A 87 16.65 8.70 7.04
C ASP A 87 16.02 10.05 6.75
N ILE A 88 15.31 10.22 5.62
CA ILE A 88 14.63 11.48 5.32
C ILE A 88 13.47 11.72 6.28
N MET A 89 12.72 10.68 6.63
CA MET A 89 11.63 10.78 7.59
C MET A 89 12.17 11.20 8.96
N LYS A 90 13.27 10.57 9.41
CA LYS A 90 13.97 10.93 10.64
C LYS A 90 14.47 12.37 10.62
N ARG A 91 15.13 12.79 9.53
CA ARG A 91 15.67 14.15 9.38
C ARG A 91 14.60 15.23 9.56
N HIS A 92 13.40 14.97 9.08
CA HIS A 92 12.28 15.90 9.16
C HIS A 92 11.31 15.60 10.31
N GLY A 93 11.63 14.63 11.18
CA GLY A 93 10.75 14.23 12.28
C GLY A 93 9.40 13.69 11.84
N ILE A 94 9.25 13.19 10.61
CA ILE A 94 7.96 12.71 10.09
C ILE A 94 7.58 11.40 10.77
N VAL A 95 6.46 11.41 11.48
CA VAL A 95 5.92 10.24 12.17
C VAL A 95 5.45 9.20 11.14
N PRO A 96 5.99 7.97 11.15
CA PRO A 96 5.55 6.91 10.23
C PRO A 96 4.11 6.46 10.50
N HIS A 97 3.47 5.94 9.45
CA HIS A 97 2.13 5.36 9.57
C HIS A 97 2.06 4.31 10.70
N PRO A 98 1.00 4.28 11.54
CA PRO A 98 0.92 3.39 12.71
C PRO A 98 1.15 1.90 12.43
N CYS A 99 0.80 1.42 11.23
CA CYS A 99 1.04 0.02 10.86
C CYS A 99 2.53 -0.38 10.95
N TYR A 100 3.46 0.54 10.72
CA TYR A 100 4.89 0.26 10.86
C TYR A 100 5.27 0.03 12.33
N ARG A 101 4.57 0.64 13.29
CA ARG A 101 4.78 0.37 14.73
C ARG A 101 4.31 -1.04 15.10
N LEU A 102 3.32 -1.57 14.37
CA LEU A 102 2.79 -2.93 14.52
C LEU A 102 3.62 -4.01 13.79
N GLY A 103 4.81 -3.66 13.26
CA GLY A 103 5.69 -4.62 12.59
C GLY A 103 5.40 -4.84 11.10
N PHE A 104 4.41 -4.17 10.51
CA PHE A 104 4.15 -4.30 9.08
C PHE A 104 5.25 -3.59 8.27
N GLY A 105 5.92 -4.34 7.38
CA GLY A 105 6.92 -3.80 6.45
C GLY A 105 6.36 -2.91 5.33
N ARG A 106 5.03 -2.89 5.16
CA ARG A 106 4.36 -2.05 4.17
C ARG A 106 2.95 -1.67 4.60
N ALA A 107 2.57 -0.42 4.33
CA ALA A 107 1.18 0.02 4.44
C ALA A 107 0.36 -0.44 3.23
N SER A 108 -0.39 -1.53 3.38
CA SER A 108 -1.31 -2.06 2.36
C SER A 108 -2.75 -2.04 2.88
N CYS A 109 -3.69 -2.61 2.11
CA CYS A 109 -4.99 -2.97 2.66
C CYS A 109 -4.79 -3.91 3.87
N MET A 110 -5.59 -3.74 4.92
CA MET A 110 -5.50 -4.52 6.16
C MET A 110 -5.47 -6.03 5.90
N THR A 111 -6.39 -6.53 5.07
CA THR A 111 -6.50 -7.95 4.67
C THR A 111 -5.98 -8.14 3.24
N CYS A 112 -4.73 -7.77 2.99
CA CYS A 112 -4.13 -7.85 1.66
C CYS A 112 -4.00 -9.31 1.20
N ILE A 113 -4.30 -9.58 -0.08
CA ILE A 113 -4.08 -10.91 -0.67
C ILE A 113 -2.61 -11.36 -0.65
N PHE A 114 -1.67 -10.43 -0.45
CA PHE A 114 -0.25 -10.71 -0.32
C PHE A 114 0.24 -10.74 1.13
N SER A 115 -0.64 -10.64 2.13
CA SER A 115 -0.21 -10.68 3.53
C SER A 115 0.56 -11.98 3.83
N SER A 116 1.61 -11.87 4.63
CA SER A 116 2.26 -13.04 5.21
C SER A 116 1.36 -13.70 6.27
N ALA A 117 1.75 -14.90 6.69
CA ALA A 117 1.16 -15.58 7.85
C ALA A 117 1.17 -14.69 9.10
N ARG A 118 2.29 -14.02 9.35
CA ARG A 118 2.49 -13.14 10.51
C ARG A 118 1.58 -11.92 10.49
N GLN A 119 1.43 -11.31 9.32
CA GLN A 119 0.51 -10.19 9.10
C GLN A 119 -0.95 -10.63 9.28
N ALA A 120 -1.34 -11.79 8.73
CA ALA A 120 -2.69 -12.33 8.89
C ALA A 120 -3.01 -12.65 10.37
N ALA A 121 -2.08 -13.27 11.10
CA ALA A 121 -2.21 -13.52 12.53
C ALA A 121 -2.33 -12.23 13.34
N THR A 122 -1.58 -11.18 12.97
CA THR A 122 -1.66 -9.86 13.62
C THR A 122 -3.02 -9.21 13.38
N VAL A 123 -3.53 -9.25 12.15
CA VAL A 123 -4.87 -8.76 11.81
C VAL A 123 -5.94 -9.52 12.59
N ARG A 124 -5.82 -10.85 12.72
CA ARG A 124 -6.74 -11.66 13.53
C ARG A 124 -6.83 -11.17 14.97
N ALA A 125 -5.68 -10.80 15.55
CA ALA A 125 -5.60 -10.37 16.93
C ALA A 125 -6.12 -8.93 17.17
N ILE A 126 -5.85 -8.00 16.24
CA ILE A 126 -6.21 -6.58 16.44
C ILE A 126 -7.52 -6.16 15.76
N ALA A 127 -7.99 -6.92 14.79
CA ALA A 127 -9.16 -6.64 13.96
C ALA A 127 -9.97 -7.93 13.69
N PRO A 128 -10.45 -8.63 14.73
CA PRO A 128 -11.10 -9.93 14.59
C PRO A 128 -12.34 -9.89 13.67
N ASP A 129 -13.11 -8.80 13.67
CA ASP A 129 -14.28 -8.66 12.81
C ASP A 129 -13.90 -8.58 11.32
N ASN A 130 -12.84 -7.83 11.00
CA ASN A 130 -12.30 -7.76 9.63
C ASN A 130 -11.76 -9.12 9.19
N PHE A 131 -11.11 -9.85 10.10
CA PHE A 131 -10.63 -11.20 9.85
C PHE A 131 -11.79 -12.17 9.57
N ALA A 132 -12.79 -12.17 10.44
CA ALA A 132 -13.98 -13.01 10.31
C ALA A 132 -14.76 -12.72 9.02
N LYS A 133 -14.81 -11.45 8.58
CA LYS A 133 -15.45 -11.07 7.33
C LYS A 133 -14.80 -11.71 6.10
N ILE A 134 -13.46 -11.83 6.08
CA ILE A 134 -12.78 -12.54 4.99
C ILE A 134 -13.15 -14.02 5.01
N ARG A 135 -13.10 -14.66 6.18
CA ARG A 135 -13.50 -16.07 6.32
C ARG A 135 -14.93 -16.33 5.89
N PHE A 136 -15.85 -15.45 6.28
CA PHE A 136 -17.24 -15.51 5.84
C PHE A 136 -17.35 -15.52 4.31
N TYR A 137 -16.66 -14.62 3.61
CA TYR A 137 -16.69 -14.59 2.14
C TYR A 137 -16.02 -15.80 1.50
N GLU A 138 -14.95 -16.33 2.10
CA GLU A 138 -14.32 -17.55 1.59
C GLU A 138 -15.28 -18.74 1.65
N ASP A 139 -16.06 -18.85 2.71
CA ASP A 139 -17.06 -19.90 2.90
C ASP A 139 -18.29 -19.68 1.99
N ASP A 140 -18.83 -18.45 1.95
CA ASP A 140 -20.00 -18.07 1.14
C ASP A 140 -19.75 -18.26 -0.36
N PHE A 141 -18.56 -17.89 -0.84
CA PHE A 141 -18.19 -18.05 -2.24
C PHE A 141 -17.63 -19.43 -2.58
N ASN A 142 -17.42 -20.29 -1.57
CA ASN A 142 -16.68 -21.55 -1.71
C ASN A 142 -15.35 -21.34 -2.47
N HIS A 143 -14.66 -20.23 -2.14
CA HIS A 143 -13.45 -19.81 -2.82
C HIS A 143 -12.56 -18.96 -1.91
N THR A 144 -11.29 -19.32 -1.82
CA THR A 144 -10.33 -18.63 -0.95
C THR A 144 -9.86 -17.30 -1.55
N ILE A 145 -9.55 -16.33 -0.69
CA ILE A 145 -9.02 -15.02 -1.11
C ILE A 145 -7.61 -15.15 -1.73
N ARG A 146 -6.90 -16.22 -1.35
CA ARG A 146 -5.60 -16.63 -1.88
C ARG A 146 -5.70 -17.96 -2.61
N ALA A 147 -4.73 -18.26 -3.46
CA ALA A 147 -4.76 -19.49 -4.25
C ALA A 147 -4.30 -20.74 -3.48
N ASP A 148 -3.54 -20.55 -2.39
CA ASP A 148 -2.80 -21.60 -1.70
C ASP A 148 -3.51 -22.16 -0.46
N MET A 149 -4.16 -21.29 0.31
CA MET A 149 -4.79 -21.64 1.58
C MET A 149 -5.85 -20.60 1.96
N ASN A 150 -6.73 -20.98 2.88
CA ASN A 150 -7.73 -20.06 3.42
C ASN A 150 -7.10 -19.10 4.46
N TRP A 151 -7.87 -18.06 4.83
CA TRP A 151 -7.36 -17.00 5.70
C TRP A 151 -7.01 -17.47 7.12
N SER A 152 -7.70 -18.48 7.64
CA SER A 152 -7.42 -19.07 8.97
C SER A 152 -6.13 -19.88 8.95
N GLU A 153 -5.98 -20.75 7.95
CA GLU A 153 -4.77 -21.56 7.75
C GLU A 153 -3.52 -20.68 7.64
N LEU A 154 -3.61 -19.57 6.90
CA LEU A 154 -2.54 -18.59 6.80
C LEU A 154 -2.18 -17.99 8.17
N ALA A 155 -3.18 -17.58 8.96
CA ALA A 155 -2.96 -16.97 10.26
C ALA A 155 -2.47 -17.97 11.32
N ASP A 156 -2.77 -19.26 11.16
CA ASP A 156 -2.28 -20.33 12.05
C ASP A 156 -0.82 -20.72 11.75
N SER A 157 -0.31 -20.37 10.57
CA SER A 157 1.04 -20.71 10.12
C SER A 157 2.16 -19.88 10.77
N ALA A 158 1.83 -18.83 11.52
CA ALA A 158 2.80 -18.03 12.26
C ALA A 158 2.16 -17.28 13.45
N PRO A 159 2.90 -17.01 14.54
CA PRO A 159 2.41 -16.13 15.60
C PRO A 159 2.30 -14.69 15.11
N PRO A 160 1.46 -13.82 15.71
CA PRO A 160 1.42 -12.41 15.36
C PRO A 160 2.76 -11.69 15.65
N PHE A 161 2.93 -10.48 15.11
CA PHE A 161 3.93 -9.55 15.63
C PHE A 161 3.63 -9.22 17.10
N PRO A 162 4.63 -8.83 17.91
CA PRO A 162 4.37 -8.26 19.24
C PRO A 162 3.37 -7.11 19.14
N ILE A 163 2.27 -7.20 19.88
CA ILE A 163 1.18 -6.23 19.79
C ILE A 163 1.38 -5.16 20.86
N ASP A 164 1.81 -3.98 20.42
CA ASP A 164 1.65 -2.77 21.22
C ASP A 164 0.18 -2.32 21.17
N THR A 165 -0.50 -2.42 22.31
CA THR A 165 -1.93 -2.10 22.42
C THR A 165 -2.24 -0.62 22.14
N ALA A 166 -1.31 0.30 22.48
CA ALA A 166 -1.47 1.72 22.20
C ALA A 166 -1.38 1.96 20.69
N ALA A 167 -0.33 1.43 20.04
CA ALA A 167 -0.19 1.51 18.59
C ALA A 167 -1.35 0.82 17.84
N ALA A 168 -1.86 -0.30 18.34
CA ALA A 168 -2.99 -1.01 17.75
C ALA A 168 -4.27 -0.17 17.80
N LYS A 169 -4.54 0.50 18.93
CA LYS A 169 -5.68 1.41 19.07
C LYS A 169 -5.61 2.55 18.05
N ILE A 170 -4.43 3.13 17.86
CA ILE A 170 -4.23 4.21 16.88
C ILE A 170 -4.41 3.69 15.45
N ALA A 171 -3.80 2.55 15.12
CA ALA A 171 -3.89 1.95 13.79
C ALA A 171 -5.32 1.54 13.40
N MET A 172 -6.14 1.18 14.38
CA MET A 172 -7.55 0.78 14.19
C MET A 172 -8.53 1.95 14.28
N SER A 173 -8.06 3.15 14.67
CA SER A 173 -8.91 4.32 14.80
C SER A 173 -9.36 4.85 13.43
N THR A 174 -10.58 5.36 13.38
CA THR A 174 -11.11 6.11 12.21
C THR A 174 -10.69 7.58 12.22
N THR A 175 -10.03 8.03 13.29
CA THR A 175 -9.49 9.38 13.49
C THR A 175 -8.02 9.29 13.90
N TYR A 176 -7.21 10.22 13.44
CA TYR A 176 -5.77 10.26 13.76
C TYR A 176 -5.46 11.58 14.49
N ASP A 177 -5.23 11.47 15.80
CA ASP A 177 -5.05 12.62 16.70
C ASP A 177 -3.59 12.80 17.15
N GLU A 178 -2.68 11.93 16.68
CA GLU A 178 -1.26 12.06 16.97
C GLU A 178 -0.61 13.14 16.11
N PRO A 179 0.52 13.72 16.55
CA PRO A 179 1.24 14.69 15.74
C PRO A 179 1.81 14.02 14.47
N ILE A 180 1.90 14.81 13.40
CA ILE A 180 2.54 14.39 12.14
C ILE A 180 4.07 14.52 12.24
N PHE A 181 4.56 15.41 13.11
CA PHE A 181 5.98 15.66 13.34
C PHE A 181 6.36 15.39 14.79
N THR A 182 7.56 14.86 15.02
CA THR A 182 8.12 14.59 16.35
C THR A 182 9.60 14.96 16.39
N GLU A 183 10.06 15.43 17.55
CA GLU A 183 11.48 15.61 17.84
C GLU A 183 12.13 14.30 18.32
N ASP A 184 11.34 13.41 18.92
CA ASP A 184 11.77 12.09 19.39
C ASP A 184 11.44 11.02 18.34
N TRP A 185 12.11 11.10 17.19
CA TRP A 185 11.88 10.18 16.10
C TRP A 185 12.57 8.83 16.36
N GLN A 186 11.79 7.75 16.27
CA GLN A 186 12.26 6.37 16.45
C GLN A 186 11.98 5.52 15.20
N LEU A 187 12.92 4.64 14.87
CA LEU A 187 12.75 3.70 13.76
C LEU A 187 11.67 2.67 14.17
N PRO A 188 10.57 2.53 13.41
CA PRO A 188 9.47 1.65 13.81
C PRO A 188 9.81 0.18 13.60
N ALA A 189 9.15 -0.72 14.34
CA ALA A 189 9.39 -2.16 14.31
C ALA A 189 9.24 -2.81 12.92
N GLY A 190 8.44 -2.21 12.05
CA GLY A 190 8.22 -2.66 10.67
C GLY A 190 9.26 -2.15 9.67
N ALA A 191 10.19 -1.26 10.05
CA ALA A 191 11.28 -0.86 9.18
C ALA A 191 12.15 -2.07 8.83
N PHE A 192 12.49 -2.24 7.55
CA PHE A 192 13.18 -3.42 7.03
C PHE A 192 12.45 -4.75 7.32
N GLY A 193 11.15 -4.68 7.60
CA GLY A 193 10.31 -5.84 7.88
C GLY A 193 9.91 -6.60 6.62
N GLU A 194 8.95 -7.50 6.78
CA GLU A 194 8.51 -8.38 5.69
C GLU A 194 7.96 -7.59 4.48
N ALA A 195 8.69 -7.64 3.36
CA ALA A 195 8.28 -7.08 2.08
C ALA A 195 7.35 -8.04 1.32
N CYS A 196 6.15 -8.27 1.85
CA CYS A 196 5.19 -9.17 1.20
C CYS A 196 4.58 -8.50 -0.03
N GLY A 197 4.67 -9.10 -1.20
CA GLY A 197 4.17 -8.52 -2.44
C GLY A 197 4.20 -9.53 -3.58
N PRO A 198 3.69 -9.17 -4.75
CA PRO A 198 3.88 -10.01 -5.91
C PRO A 198 5.37 -10.10 -6.26
N THR A 199 5.84 -11.32 -6.52
CA THR A 199 7.16 -11.61 -7.08
C THR A 199 7.15 -11.57 -8.60
#